data_AF-A0A351J6L4-F1
#
_entry.id   AF-A0A351J6L4-F1
#
_cell.length_a   1.000
_cell.length_b   1.000
_cell.length_c   1.000
_cell.angle_alpha   90.00
_cell.angle_beta   90.00
_cell.angle_gamma   90.00
#
_symmetry.space_group_name_H-M   'P 1'
#
loop_
_entity.id
_entity.type
_entity.pdbx_description
1 polymer ?
#
loop_
_entity_poly.entity_id
_entity_poly.type
_entity_poly.pdbx_seq_one_letter_code
_entity_poly.pdbx_strand_id
1 'polypeptide(L)' 'MRFQLRWHQLRPGDTFFNLAQQFNTTVECLQHLNPWAVPTNLPVGCWIVVGAQFV' A
#
# COMPACT_ATOMS: atom_id res chain seq x y z
N MET A 1 6.46 22.73 -3.65
CA MET A 1 6.43 21.27 -3.89
C MET A 1 5.72 20.62 -2.71
N ARG A 2 4.59 19.98 -2.92
CA ARG A 2 3.89 19.21 -1.89
C ARG A 2 3.85 17.73 -2.29
N PHE A 3 3.95 16.87 -1.30
CA PHE A 3 3.75 15.43 -1.47
C PHE A 3 2.41 15.05 -0.89
N GLN A 4 1.64 14.26 -1.63
CA GLN A 4 0.42 13.64 -1.15
C GLN A 4 0.59 12.13 -1.11
N LEU A 5 0.28 11.55 0.04
CA LEU A 5 0.24 10.10 0.23
C LEU A 5 -1.16 9.60 -0.13
N ARG A 6 -1.18 8.46 -0.83
CA ARG A 6 -2.41 7.72 -1.09
C ARG A 6 -2.55 6.62 -0.06
N TRP A 7 -3.65 6.67 0.68
CA TRP A 7 -4.00 5.68 1.70
C TRP A 7 -5.04 4.71 1.17
N HIS A 8 -4.92 3.44 1.55
CA HIS A 8 -5.90 2.40 1.27
C HIS A 8 -6.22 1.63 2.55
N GLN A 9 -7.51 1.40 2.80
CA GLN A 9 -7.95 0.55 3.89
C GLN A 9 -8.03 -0.89 3.39
N LEU A 10 -7.29 -1.79 4.05
CA LEU A 10 -7.22 -3.20 3.69
C LEU A 10 -8.59 -3.87 3.77
N ARG A 11 -8.93 -4.61 2.72
CA ARG A 11 -10.16 -5.39 2.55
C ARG A 11 -9.84 -6.88 2.48
N PRO A 12 -10.82 -7.76 2.77
CA PRO A 12 -10.63 -9.19 2.58
C PRO A 12 -10.19 -9.51 1.15
N GLY A 13 -9.08 -10.24 1.00
CA GLY A 13 -8.50 -10.59 -0.31
C GLY A 13 -7.48 -9.59 -0.85
N ASP A 14 -7.19 -8.50 -0.15
CA ASP A 14 -6.09 -7.60 -0.51
C ASP A 14 -4.73 -8.29 -0.27
N THR A 15 -3.82 -8.08 -1.22
CA THR A 15 -2.44 -8.55 -1.19
C THR A 15 -1.54 -7.43 -1.69
N PHE A 16 -0.25 -7.41 -1.36
CA PHE A 16 0.61 -6.42 -1.99
C PHE A 16 0.69 -6.57 -3.51
N PHE A 17 0.48 -7.77 -4.05
CA PHE A 17 0.50 -7.99 -5.49
C PHE A 17 -0.66 -7.31 -6.21
N ASN A 18 -1.91 -7.57 -5.80
CA ASN A 18 -3.07 -6.95 -6.45
C ASN A 18 -3.13 -5.44 -6.21
N LEU A 19 -2.73 -4.96 -5.03
CA LEU A 19 -2.62 -3.53 -4.73
C LEU A 19 -1.53 -2.86 -5.57
N ALA A 20 -0.37 -3.49 -5.76
CA ALA A 20 0.69 -2.97 -6.61
C ALA A 20 0.19 -2.77 -8.06
N GLN A 21 -0.52 -3.76 -8.61
CA GLN A 21 -1.14 -3.67 -9.93
C GLN A 21 -2.22 -2.57 -10.00
N GLN A 22 -3.10 -2.51 -8.99
CA GLN A 22 -4.20 -1.55 -8.95
C GLN A 22 -3.73 -0.09 -8.84
N PHE A 23 -2.71 0.16 -8.03
CA PHE A 23 -2.20 1.50 -7.75
C PHE A 23 -0.98 1.88 -8.60
N ASN A 24 -0.61 1.04 -9.58
CA ASN A 24 0.52 1.22 -10.47
C ASN A 24 1.83 1.51 -9.69
N THR A 25 2.10 0.66 -8.71
CA THR A 25 3.32 0.67 -7.89
C THR A 25 3.93 -0.74 -7.86
N THR A 26 4.97 -0.96 -7.07
CA THR A 26 5.60 -2.28 -6.91
C THR A 26 5.37 -2.83 -5.51
N VAL A 27 5.40 -4.15 -5.37
CA VAL A 27 5.33 -4.81 -4.07
C VAL A 27 6.45 -4.33 -3.14
N GLU A 28 7.65 -4.13 -3.69
CA GLU A 28 8.81 -3.60 -2.96
C GLU A 28 8.55 -2.19 -2.43
N CYS A 29 7.99 -1.28 -3.26
CA CYS A 29 7.62 0.05 -2.79
C CYS A 29 6.56 0.00 -1.69
N LEU A 30 5.55 -0.87 -1.80
CA LEU A 30 4.54 -1.05 -0.77
C LEU A 30 5.14 -1.56 0.54
N GLN A 31 6.06 -2.52 0.48
CA GLN A 31 6.78 -3.04 1.65
C GLN A 31 7.63 -1.95 2.31
N HIS A 32 8.34 -1.15 1.52
CA HIS A 32 9.18 -0.07 2.00
C HIS A 32 8.37 1.03 2.70
N LEU A 33 7.19 1.36 2.15
CA LEU A 33 6.28 2.34 2.74
C LEU A 33 5.55 1.82 3.98
N ASN A 34 5.46 0.51 4.15
CA ASN A 34 4.73 -0.14 5.24
C ASN A 34 5.59 -1.20 5.93
N PRO A 35 6.70 -0.83 6.61
CA PRO A 35 7.64 -1.79 7.19
C PRO A 35 7.04 -2.65 8.32
N TRP A 36 5.91 -2.22 8.88
CA TRP A 36 5.17 -2.98 9.89
C TRP A 36 4.29 -4.08 9.28
N ALA A 37 3.95 -3.98 7.99
CA ALA A 37 3.00 -4.85 7.35
C ALA A 37 3.68 -6.14 6.89
N VAL A 38 3.16 -7.28 7.35
CA VAL A 38 3.63 -8.59 6.92
C VAL A 38 2.93 -8.94 5.60
N PRO A 39 3.64 -9.13 4.48
CA PRO A 39 3.04 -9.37 3.17
C PRO A 39 2.08 -10.57 3.11
N THR A 40 2.38 -11.59 3.92
CA THR A 40 1.61 -12.83 4.03
C THR A 40 0.46 -12.74 5.04
N ASN A 41 0.39 -11.66 5.81
CA ASN A 41 -0.62 -11.46 6.84
C ASN A 41 -0.98 -9.97 6.96
N LEU A 42 -1.77 -9.47 6.02
CA LEU A 42 -2.28 -8.11 6.01
C LEU A 42 -3.57 -8.03 6.83
N PRO A 43 -3.61 -7.31 7.97
CA PRO A 43 -4.81 -7.23 8.79
C PRO A 43 -5.88 -6.38 8.12
N VAL A 44 -7.07 -6.97 7.89
CA VAL A 44 -8.22 -6.28 7.30
C VAL A 44 -8.66 -5.12 8.21
N GLY A 45 -9.01 -3.98 7.60
CA GLY A 45 -9.45 -2.77 8.28
C GLY A 45 -8.34 -1.79 8.63
N CYS A 46 -7.07 -2.22 8.58
CA CYS A 46 -5.91 -1.33 8.75
C CYS A 46 -5.67 -0.47 7.52
N TRP A 47 -5.02 0.68 7.73
CA TRP A 47 -4.65 1.62 6.69
C TRP A 47 -3.18 1.45 6.31
N ILE A 48 -2.91 1.36 5.01
CA ILE A 48 -1.57 1.30 4.43
C ILE A 48 -1.37 2.42 3.42
N VAL A 49 -0.12 2.80 3.20
CA VAL A 49 0.26 3.71 2.11
C VAL A 49 0.44 2.89 0.84
N VAL A 50 -0.27 3.28 -0.23
CA VAL A 50 -0.20 2.60 -1.54
C VAL A 50 0.53 3.41 -2.61
N GLY A 51 0.97 4.62 -2.27
CA GLY A 51 1.80 5.44 -3.16
C GLY A 51 1.97 6.86 -2.63
N ALA A 52 2.92 7.57 -3.24
CA ALA A 52 3.17 8.99 -3.02
C ALA A 52 3.19 9.70 -4.37
N GLN A 53 2.50 10.84 -4.45
CA GLN A 53 2.45 11.66 -5.66
C GLN A 53 2.88 13.08 -5.35
N PHE A 54 3.55 13.69 -6.32
CA PHE A 54 3.90 15.11 -6.29
C PHE A 54 2.72 15.92 -6.79
N VAL A 55 2.39 16.98 -6.05
CA VAL A 55 1.35 17.95 -6.38
C VAL A 55 1.80 19.38 -6.09
#